data_AF-A0A7S2D4S2-F1
#
_entry.id   AF-A0A7S2D4S2-F1
#
_cell.length_a   1.000
_cell.length_b   1.000
_cell.length_c   1.000
_cell.angle_alpha   90.00
_cell.angle_beta   90.00
_cell.angle_gamma   90.00
#
_symmetry.space_group_name_H-M   'P 1'
#
loop_
_entity.id
_entity.type
_entity.pdbx_description
1 polymer ?
#
loop_
_entity_poly.entity_id
_entity_poly.type
_entity_poly.pdbx_seq_one_letter_code
_entity_poly.pdbx_strand_id
1 'polypeptide(L)'
;IPVTAMVLRPHFNDMEYKLRPGMITLTWTSMNIDAYKSHVHQGLRKLEQLVTNINDIIEHRVEKNLKIVSRTLLVDLPADASFTVGEFVKMQKKHIHIESSLLQGKNVEIEHAVEDLVKI
;
A
#
# COMPACT_ATOMS: atom_id res chain seq x y z
N ILE A 1 0.22 5.12 12.31
CA ILE A 1 -0.33 5.62 11.03
C ILE A 1 0.03 7.11 10.82
N PRO A 2 1.30 7.50 10.58
CA PRO A 2 1.64 8.91 10.32
C PRO A 2 1.83 9.24 8.82
N VAL A 3 2.21 8.26 7.99
CA VAL A 3 2.66 8.49 6.60
C VAL A 3 1.49 8.69 5.62
N THR A 4 0.35 8.03 5.84
CA THR A 4 -0.85 8.15 4.98
C THR A 4 -1.78 9.31 5.34
N ALA A 5 -1.46 10.05 6.41
CA ALA A 5 -2.30 11.12 6.91
C ALA A 5 -2.57 12.22 5.87
N MET A 6 -1.61 12.48 4.96
CA MET A 6 -1.78 13.48 3.91
C MET A 6 -2.79 13.04 2.84
N VAL A 7 -2.78 11.76 2.45
CA VAL A 7 -3.72 11.20 1.45
C VAL A 7 -5.14 11.15 2.01
N LEU A 8 -5.29 10.83 3.30
CA LEU A 8 -6.61 10.74 3.94
C LEU A 8 -7.23 12.11 4.28
N ARG A 9 -6.43 13.17 4.36
CA ARG A 9 -6.86 14.51 4.76
C ARG A 9 -8.05 15.08 3.96
N PRO A 10 -8.07 15.06 2.61
CA PRO A 10 -9.23 15.52 1.86
C PRO A 10 -10.50 14.72 2.15
N HIS A 11 -10.38 13.40 2.35
CA HIS A 11 -11.53 12.54 2.67
C HIS A 11 -12.07 12.79 4.08
N PHE A 12 -11.21 13.08 5.06
CA PHE A 12 -11.64 13.50 6.38
C PHE A 12 -12.35 14.86 6.34
N ASN A 13 -11.86 15.82 5.55
CA ASN A 13 -12.52 17.10 5.37
C ASN A 13 -13.93 16.93 4.77
N ASP A 14 -14.08 16.09 3.73
CA ASP A 14 -15.39 15.76 3.13
C ASP A 14 -16.34 15.14 4.16
N MET A 15 -15.84 14.24 5.02
CA MET A 15 -16.62 13.66 6.10
C MET A 15 -17.07 14.72 7.12
N GLU A 16 -16.19 15.66 7.47
CA GLU A 16 -16.54 16.78 8.36
C GLU A 16 -17.64 17.65 7.76
N TYR A 17 -17.58 17.96 6.46
CA TYR A 17 -18.64 18.68 5.75
C TYR A 17 -19.98 17.95 5.82
N LYS A 18 -19.98 16.62 5.67
CA LYS A 18 -21.20 15.80 5.80
C LYS A 18 -21.76 15.79 7.22
N LEU A 19 -20.94 16.02 8.24
CA LEU A 19 -21.36 16.09 9.65
C LEU A 19 -21.89 17.48 10.06
N ARG A 20 -21.48 18.56 9.37
CA ARG A 20 -21.89 19.94 9.71
C ARG A 20 -23.39 20.14 9.91
N PRO A 21 -24.30 19.60 9.07
CA PRO A 21 -25.74 19.77 9.27
C PRO A 21 -26.22 19.25 10.63
N GLY A 22 -25.63 18.18 11.14
CA GLY A 22 -25.93 17.62 12.47
C GLY A 22 -25.41 18.44 13.65
N MET A 23 -24.44 19.33 13.42
CA MET A 23 -23.85 20.16 14.47
C MET A 23 -24.51 21.54 14.59
N ILE A 24 -25.07 22.05 13.49
CA ILE A 24 -25.51 23.46 13.40
C ILE A 24 -27.02 23.58 13.22
N THR A 25 -27.64 22.68 12.43
CA THR A 25 -29.00 22.89 11.90
C THR A 25 -30.00 21.79 12.23
N LEU A 26 -29.56 20.53 12.37
CA LEU A 26 -30.44 19.40 12.65
C LEU A 26 -30.51 19.12 14.15
N THR A 27 -31.73 18.88 14.62
CA THR A 27 -32.03 18.44 16.00
C THR A 27 -32.65 17.05 16.00
N TRP A 28 -32.70 16.39 17.16
CA TRP A 28 -33.29 15.05 17.32
C TRP A 28 -34.77 14.95 16.95
N THR A 29 -35.48 16.08 16.85
CA THR A 29 -36.89 16.17 16.45
C THR A 29 -37.06 16.50 14.96
N SER A 30 -35.96 16.66 14.22
CA SER A 30 -36.01 17.03 12.80
C SER A 30 -36.58 15.89 11.96
N MET A 31 -37.58 16.21 11.13
CA MET A 31 -38.23 15.25 10.23
C MET A 31 -37.26 14.57 9.24
N ASN A 32 -36.09 15.20 8.98
CA ASN A 32 -35.08 14.71 8.05
C ASN A 32 -33.88 13.99 8.73
N ILE A 33 -33.99 13.68 10.03
CA ILE A 33 -32.86 13.14 10.81
C ILE A 33 -32.42 11.75 10.34
N ASP A 34 -33.34 10.91 9.87
CA ASP A 34 -33.02 9.54 9.45
C ASP A 34 -32.31 9.49 8.10
N ALA A 35 -32.68 10.37 7.16
CA ALA A 35 -31.96 10.53 5.90
C ALA A 35 -30.53 11.04 6.13
N TYR A 36 -30.36 11.99 7.06
CA TYR A 36 -29.04 12.48 7.48
C TYR A 36 -28.19 11.35 8.08
N LYS A 37 -28.72 10.57 9.04
CA LYS A 37 -28.02 9.42 9.63
C LYS A 37 -27.58 8.43 8.55
N SER A 38 -28.47 8.08 7.63
CA SER A 38 -28.17 7.17 6.52
C SER A 38 -27.03 7.70 5.64
N HIS A 39 -27.05 9.00 5.31
CA HIS A 39 -26.00 9.65 4.53
C HIS A 39 -24.64 9.63 5.25
N VAL A 40 -24.62 9.95 6.54
CA VAL A 40 -23.40 9.91 7.37
C VAL A 40 -22.85 8.48 7.46
N HIS A 41 -23.70 7.49 7.72
CA HIS A 41 -23.28 6.09 7.76
C HIS A 41 -22.74 5.60 6.41
N GLN A 42 -23.32 6.05 5.30
CA GLN A 42 -22.79 5.74 3.97
C GLN A 42 -21.43 6.40 3.73
N GLY A 43 -21.24 7.64 4.17
CA GLY A 43 -19.95 8.34 4.13
C GLY A 43 -18.87 7.60 4.94
N LEU A 44 -19.20 7.18 6.16
CA LEU A 44 -18.30 6.41 7.02
C LEU A 44 -17.89 5.08 6.39
N ARG A 45 -18.84 4.31 5.84
CA ARG A 45 -18.51 3.04 5.17
C ARG A 45 -17.55 3.23 4.00
N LYS A 46 -17.73 4.29 3.20
CA LYS A 46 -16.82 4.62 2.09
C LYS A 46 -15.42 4.98 2.60
N LEU A 47 -15.34 5.77 3.67
CA LEU A 47 -14.07 6.17 4.28
C LEU A 47 -13.34 4.96 4.89
N GLU A 48 -14.05 4.09 5.58
CA GLU A 48 -13.50 2.84 6.13
C GLU A 48 -12.93 1.96 5.01
N GLN A 49 -13.69 1.75 3.94
CA GLN A 49 -13.23 0.97 2.79
C GLN A 49 -11.99 1.59 2.13
N LEU A 50 -11.93 2.92 2.02
CA LEU A 50 -10.76 3.63 1.50
C LEU A 50 -9.52 3.39 2.37
N VAL A 51 -9.67 3.53 3.70
CA VAL A 51 -8.57 3.30 4.66
C VAL A 51 -8.07 1.86 4.60
N THR A 52 -8.99 0.89 4.56
CA THR A 52 -8.62 -0.53 4.41
C THR A 52 -7.85 -0.77 3.11
N ASN A 53 -8.33 -0.25 1.98
CA ASN A 53 -7.66 -0.39 0.69
C ASN A 53 -6.25 0.23 0.69
N ILE A 54 -6.09 1.43 1.27
CA ILE A 54 -4.79 2.10 1.38
C ILE A 54 -3.82 1.25 2.23
N ASN A 55 -4.28 0.74 3.37
CA ASN A 55 -3.46 -0.10 4.23
C ASN A 55 -3.05 -1.40 3.52
N ASP A 56 -3.97 -2.04 2.80
CA ASP A 56 -3.67 -3.26 2.04
C ASP A 56 -2.61 -3.03 0.97
N ILE A 57 -2.67 -1.91 0.24
CA ILE A 57 -1.65 -1.57 -0.76
C ILE A 57 -0.28 -1.40 -0.10
N ILE A 58 -0.22 -0.67 1.02
CA ILE A 58 1.03 -0.40 1.72
C ILE A 58 1.63 -1.69 2.27
N GLU A 59 0.87 -2.46 3.04
CA GLU A 59 1.39 -3.65 3.72
C GLU A 59 1.74 -4.75 2.71
N HIS A 60 0.84 -5.04 1.76
CA HIS A 60 0.98 -6.22 0.91
C HIS A 60 1.68 -5.97 -0.42
N ARG A 61 1.52 -4.78 -1.03
CA ARG A 61 2.11 -4.49 -2.36
C ARG A 61 3.42 -3.71 -2.27
N VAL A 62 3.57 -2.86 -1.25
CA VAL A 62 4.79 -2.05 -1.06
C VAL A 62 5.74 -2.74 -0.07
N GLU A 63 5.38 -2.85 1.21
CA GLU A 63 6.30 -3.30 2.26
C GLU A 63 6.75 -4.76 2.06
N LYS A 64 5.84 -5.66 1.73
CA LYS A 64 6.18 -7.06 1.46
C LYS A 64 7.16 -7.21 0.29
N ASN A 65 6.96 -6.46 -0.79
CA ASN A 65 7.85 -6.49 -1.95
C ASN A 65 9.21 -5.85 -1.64
N LEU A 66 9.24 -4.72 -0.92
CA LEU A 66 10.49 -4.12 -0.41
C LEU A 66 11.27 -5.10 0.47
N LYS A 67 10.56 -5.88 1.30
CA LYS A 67 11.19 -6.90 2.15
C LYS A 67 11.80 -8.04 1.32
N ILE A 68 11.16 -8.45 0.23
CA ILE A 68 11.75 -9.40 -0.72
C ILE A 68 13.03 -8.82 -1.32
N VAL A 69 12.95 -7.61 -1.85
CA VAL A 69 14.12 -6.89 -2.43
C VAL A 69 15.27 -6.80 -1.43
N SER A 70 14.99 -6.48 -0.16
CA SER A 70 16.02 -6.37 0.89
C SER A 70 16.68 -7.71 1.27
N ARG A 71 16.00 -8.83 1.03
CA ARG A 71 16.44 -10.18 1.44
C ARG A 71 17.06 -10.96 0.29
N THR A 72 16.88 -10.52 -0.95
CA THR A 72 17.51 -11.13 -2.12
C THR A 72 19.03 -11.02 -2.00
N LEU A 73 19.68 -12.19 -1.90
CA LEU A 73 21.13 -12.29 -1.87
C LEU A 73 21.61 -12.36 -3.31
N LEU A 74 22.53 -11.48 -3.72
CA LEU A 74 23.06 -11.50 -5.10
C LEU A 74 24.20 -12.50 -5.28
N VAL A 75 24.80 -12.96 -4.19
CA VAL A 75 25.95 -13.88 -4.17
C VAL A 75 25.49 -15.25 -3.72
N ASP A 76 25.80 -16.28 -4.51
CA ASP A 76 25.56 -17.67 -4.15
C ASP A 76 26.90 -18.38 -3.93
N LEU A 77 27.10 -18.87 -2.72
CA LEU A 77 28.32 -19.56 -2.28
C LEU A 77 27.93 -20.89 -1.65
N PRO A 78 27.85 -21.98 -2.45
CA PRO A 78 27.59 -23.31 -1.94
C PRO A 78 28.71 -23.75 -1.00
N ALA A 79 28.38 -24.12 0.24
CA ALA A 79 29.36 -24.58 1.23
C ALA A 79 29.91 -25.99 0.92
N ASP A 80 29.14 -26.80 0.21
CA ASP A 80 29.40 -28.25 0.05
C ASP A 80 29.99 -28.62 -1.31
N ALA A 81 30.36 -27.63 -2.13
CA ALA A 81 30.85 -27.86 -3.49
C ALA A 81 32.19 -27.14 -3.73
N SER A 82 33.06 -27.79 -4.50
CA SER A 82 34.30 -27.19 -5.00
C SER A 82 34.15 -26.86 -6.47
N PHE A 83 34.67 -25.70 -6.87
CA PHE A 83 34.57 -25.20 -8.23
C PHE A 83 35.91 -24.62 -8.65
N THR A 84 36.20 -24.70 -9.95
CA THR A 84 37.24 -23.84 -10.53
C THR A 84 36.75 -22.39 -10.57
N VAL A 85 37.69 -21.43 -10.62
CA VAL A 85 37.36 -20.00 -10.74
C VAL A 85 36.45 -19.73 -11.94
N GLY A 86 36.68 -20.42 -13.07
CA GLY A 86 35.87 -20.26 -14.28
C GLY A 86 34.43 -20.76 -14.13
N GLU A 87 34.22 -21.87 -13.42
CA GLU A 87 32.88 -22.41 -13.14
C GLU A 87 32.10 -21.52 -12.17
N PHE A 88 32.77 -21.03 -11.12
CA PHE A 88 32.20 -20.08 -10.18
C PHE A 88 31.72 -18.80 -10.90
N VAL A 89 32.55 -18.23 -11.77
CA VAL A 89 32.16 -17.03 -12.54
C VAL A 89 30.93 -17.28 -13.42
N LYS A 90 30.84 -18.45 -14.08
CA LYS A 90 29.68 -18.79 -14.91
C LYS A 90 28.41 -18.96 -14.05
N MET A 91 28.51 -19.68 -12.93
CA MET A 91 27.43 -19.89 -11.98
C MET A 91 26.92 -18.55 -11.43
N GLN A 92 27.83 -17.72 -10.94
CA GLN A 92 27.52 -16.43 -10.34
C GLN A 92 26.89 -15.46 -11.34
N LYS A 93 27.35 -15.43 -12.60
CA LYS A 93 26.71 -14.63 -13.66
C LYS A 93 25.26 -15.06 -13.91
N LYS A 94 25.00 -16.37 -13.95
CA LYS A 94 23.64 -16.89 -14.10
C LYS A 94 22.76 -16.51 -12.90
N HIS A 95 23.28 -16.68 -11.68
CA HIS A 95 22.57 -16.32 -10.46
C HIS A 95 22.20 -14.84 -10.41
N ILE A 96 23.17 -13.95 -10.64
CA ILE A 96 22.94 -12.49 -10.69
C ILE A 96 21.88 -12.13 -11.74
N HIS A 97 21.89 -12.76 -12.91
CA HIS A 97 20.92 -12.46 -13.96
C HIS A 97 19.48 -12.80 -13.53
N ILE A 98 19.30 -13.93 -12.86
CA ILE A 98 17.98 -14.36 -12.35
C ILE A 98 17.52 -13.42 -11.24
N GLU A 99 18.35 -13.21 -10.22
CA GLU A 99 18.00 -12.34 -9.09
C GLU A 99 17.77 -10.89 -9.53
N SER A 100 18.58 -10.37 -10.45
CA SER A 100 18.38 -9.02 -11.02
C SER A 100 17.04 -8.91 -11.76
N SER A 101 16.61 -9.96 -12.45
CA SER A 101 15.32 -9.96 -13.15
C SER A 101 14.15 -9.97 -12.16
N LEU A 102 14.27 -10.75 -11.07
CA LEU A 102 13.31 -10.76 -9.97
C LEU A 102 13.21 -9.37 -9.31
N LEU A 103 14.35 -8.78 -8.96
CA LEU A 103 14.43 -7.45 -8.35
C LEU A 103 13.81 -6.37 -9.24
N GLN A 104 14.08 -6.42 -10.54
CA GLN A 104 13.48 -5.48 -11.49
C GLN A 104 11.95 -5.62 -11.53
N GLY A 105 11.43 -6.85 -11.57
CA GLY A 105 9.99 -7.08 -11.50
C GLY A 105 9.37 -6.53 -10.21
N LYS A 106 10.04 -6.75 -9.07
CA LYS A 106 9.59 -6.25 -7.76
C LYS A 106 9.61 -4.72 -7.69
N ASN A 107 10.62 -4.06 -8.28
CA ASN A 107 10.67 -2.60 -8.34
C ASN A 107 9.50 -2.02 -9.13
N VAL A 108 9.17 -2.59 -10.29
CA VAL A 108 8.02 -2.13 -11.10
C VAL A 108 6.71 -2.33 -10.35
N GLU A 109 6.53 -3.46 -9.65
CA GLU A 109 5.35 -3.68 -8.81
C GLU A 109 5.21 -2.64 -7.69
N ILE A 110 6.31 -2.28 -7.03
CA ILE A 110 6.34 -1.27 -5.97
C ILE A 110 6.02 0.10 -6.57
N GLU A 111 6.61 0.46 -7.70
CA GLU A 111 6.38 1.75 -8.37
C GLU A 111 4.90 1.92 -8.73
N HIS A 112 4.28 0.92 -9.35
CA HIS A 112 2.84 0.93 -9.64
C HIS A 112 1.99 1.02 -8.37
N ALA A 113 2.36 0.31 -7.29
CA ALA A 113 1.63 0.37 -6.03
C ALA A 113 1.70 1.75 -5.38
N VAL A 114 2.84 2.43 -5.46
CA VAL A 114 3.00 3.81 -5.00
C VAL A 114 2.22 4.78 -5.88
N GLU A 115 2.24 4.59 -7.20
CA GLU A 115 1.46 5.41 -8.13
C GLU A 115 -0.05 5.31 -7.86
N ASP A 116 -0.54 4.10 -7.58
CA ASP A 116 -1.93 3.87 -7.18
C ASP A 116 -2.28 4.65 -5.90
N LEU A 117 -1.39 4.67 -4.90
CA LEU A 117 -1.59 5.43 -3.65
C LEU A 117 -1.64 6.94 -3.87
N VAL A 118 -0.89 7.46 -4.85
CA VAL A 118 -0.88 8.90 -5.19
C VAL A 118 -2.15 9.32 -5.93
N LYS A 119 -2.77 8.39 -6.68
CA LYS A 119 -4.01 8.64 -7.43
C LYS A 119 -5.27 8.55 -6.57
N ILE A 120 -5.17 8.01 -5.35
CA ILE A 120 -6.27 7.98 -4.37
C ILE A 120 -6.48 9.37 -3.79
#